data_AF-A0A3L7XJ47-F1
#
_entry.id   AF-A0A3L7XJ47-F1
#
_cell.length_a   1.000
_cell.length_b   1.000
_cell.length_c   1.000
_cell.angle_alpha   90.00
_cell.angle_beta   90.00
_cell.angle_gamma   90.00
#
_symmetry.space_group_name_H-M   'P 1'
#
loop_
_entity.id
_entity.type
_entity.pdbx_description
1 polymer ?
#
loop_
_entity_poly.entity_id
_entity_poly.type
_entity_poly.pdbx_seq_one_letter_code
_entity_poly.pdbx_strand_id
1 'polypeptide(L)'
;MTSPRLVRDLLHEATQRLQAVHAADGIDDARLQVELLYGLAAGLDRVHVIAAGGDTAPPSAVEPFEALIERRLQHEPLAYILGKREFFGMTFEVGPGCLVPR
;
A
#
# COMPACT_ATOMS: atom_id res chain seq x y z
N MET A 1 13.55 -20.70 -10.21
CA MET A 1 12.21 -20.40 -10.73
C MET A 1 11.37 -20.02 -9.52
N THR A 2 11.12 -18.72 -9.32
CA THR A 2 10.33 -18.24 -8.17
C THR A 2 8.90 -18.74 -8.33
N SER A 3 8.38 -19.46 -7.34
CA SER A 3 7.01 -19.97 -7.36
C SER A 3 6.01 -18.82 -7.55
N PRO A 4 4.91 -19.04 -8.31
CA PRO A 4 3.88 -18.02 -8.47
C PRO A 4 3.31 -17.65 -7.10
N ARG A 5 3.43 -16.38 -6.73
CA ARG A 5 2.87 -15.84 -5.48
C ARG A 5 1.47 -15.29 -5.76
N LEU A 6 0.48 -15.68 -4.95
CA LEU A 6 -0.85 -15.12 -5.05
C LEU A 6 -0.88 -13.70 -4.47
N VAL A 7 -1.76 -12.86 -5.00
CA VAL A 7 -1.96 -11.49 -4.49
C VAL A 7 -2.29 -11.52 -2.99
N ARG A 8 -3.19 -12.40 -2.54
CA ARG A 8 -3.55 -12.49 -1.12
C ARG A 8 -2.36 -12.76 -0.19
N ASP A 9 -1.43 -13.62 -0.62
CA ASP A 9 -0.29 -14.05 0.19
C ASP A 9 0.71 -12.91 0.32
N LEU A 10 0.98 -12.24 -0.79
CA LEU A 10 1.83 -11.06 -0.88
C LEU A 10 1.31 -9.92 0.00
N LEU A 11 0.00 -9.64 -0.06
CA LEU A 11 -0.63 -8.65 0.80
C LEU A 11 -0.60 -9.05 2.28
N HIS A 12 -0.77 -10.34 2.60
CA HIS A 12 -0.72 -10.84 3.97
C HIS A 12 0.69 -10.67 4.58
N GLU A 13 1.72 -11.09 3.85
CA GLU A 13 3.12 -10.95 4.24
C GLU A 13 3.50 -9.47 4.47
N ALA A 14 3.14 -8.58 3.55
CA ALA A 14 3.39 -7.15 3.69
C ALA A 14 2.62 -6.52 4.87
N THR A 15 1.40 -6.98 5.14
CA THR A 15 0.62 -6.53 6.30
C THR A 15 1.33 -6.88 7.60
N GLN A 16 1.84 -8.11 7.74
CA GLN A 16 2.59 -8.54 8.92
C GLN A 16 3.88 -7.73 9.10
N ARG A 17 4.64 -7.52 8.02
CA ARG A 17 5.85 -6.68 8.03
C ARG A 17 5.54 -5.26 8.54
N LEU A 18 4.47 -4.66 8.03
CA LEU A 18 4.08 -3.30 8.40
C LEU A 18 3.61 -3.22 9.87
N GLN A 19 2.83 -4.19 10.34
CA GLN A 19 2.38 -4.27 11.72
C GLN A 19 3.54 -4.41 12.71
N ALA A 20 4.57 -5.19 12.35
CA ALA A 20 5.72 -5.42 13.22
C ALA A 20 6.54 -4.14 13.48
N VAL A 21 6.69 -3.28 12.46
CA VAL A 21 7.44 -2.01 12.60
C VAL A 21 6.63 -0.94 13.33
N HIS A 22 5.32 -0.89 13.08
CA HIS A 22 4.47 0.24 13.47
C HIS A 22 3.51 -0.07 14.64
N ALA A 23 3.74 -1.16 15.38
CA ALA A 23 2.87 -1.60 16.47
C ALA A 23 2.64 -0.54 17.56
N ALA A 24 3.59 0.40 17.75
CA ALA A 24 3.51 1.48 18.73
C ALA A 24 2.87 2.77 18.21
N ASP A 25 2.78 2.94 16.89
CA ASP A 25 2.48 4.23 16.24
C ASP A 25 0.98 4.43 15.94
N GLY A 26 0.12 3.49 16.36
CA GLY A 26 -1.34 3.59 16.18
C GLY A 26 -1.76 3.68 14.71
N ILE A 27 -0.96 3.12 13.81
CA ILE A 27 -1.10 3.29 12.37
C ILE A 27 -2.44 2.73 11.90
N ASP A 28 -3.18 3.57 11.16
CA ASP A 28 -4.44 3.22 10.48
C ASP A 28 -4.32 1.84 9.82
N ASP A 29 -5.38 1.03 9.90
CA ASP A 29 -5.51 -0.36 9.42
C ASP A 29 -4.40 -0.77 8.42
N ALA A 30 -3.36 -1.46 8.91
CA ALA A 30 -2.18 -1.85 8.12
C ALA A 30 -2.56 -2.62 6.85
N ARG A 31 -3.66 -3.38 6.90
CA ARG A 31 -4.18 -4.11 5.76
C ARG A 31 -4.66 -3.16 4.66
N LEU A 32 -5.42 -2.13 5.04
CA LEU A 32 -5.88 -1.10 4.11
C LEU A 32 -4.70 -0.41 3.42
N GLN A 33 -3.65 -0.07 4.16
CA GLN A 33 -2.47 0.60 3.57
C GLN A 33 -1.81 -0.29 2.52
N VAL A 34 -1.62 -1.56 2.84
CA VAL A 34 -1.02 -2.54 1.94
C VAL A 34 -1.87 -2.74 0.68
N GLU A 35 -3.20 -2.80 0.82
CA GLU A 35 -4.13 -2.86 -0.33
C GLU A 35 -4.02 -1.61 -1.22
N LEU A 36 -3.93 -0.42 -0.63
CA LEU A 36 -3.77 0.84 -1.37
C LEU A 36 -2.43 0.91 -2.10
N LEU A 37 -1.34 0.47 -1.47
CA LEU A 37 -0.01 0.45 -2.08
C LEU A 37 0.08 -0.56 -3.22
N TYR A 38 -0.53 -1.74 -3.07
CA TYR A 38 -0.62 -2.70 -4.16
C TYR A 38 -1.49 -2.18 -5.31
N GLY A 39 -2.62 -1.53 -4.98
CA GLY A 39 -3.45 -0.87 -5.97
C GLY A 39 -2.69 0.18 -6.77
N LEU A 40 -1.88 1.00 -6.12
CA LEU A 40 -1.00 1.97 -6.78
C LEU A 40 0.00 1.28 -7.73
N ALA A 41 0.64 0.19 -7.30
CA ALA A 41 1.59 -0.56 -8.11
C ALA A 41 0.95 -1.28 -9.31
N ALA A 42 -0.25 -1.81 -9.13
CA ALA A 42 -0.97 -2.59 -10.14
C ALA A 42 -1.89 -1.74 -11.04
N GLY A 43 -2.07 -0.46 -10.73
CA GLY A 43 -3.06 0.40 -11.41
C GLY A 43 -4.51 0.01 -11.10
N LEU A 44 -4.75 -0.54 -9.92
CA LEU A 44 -6.05 -1.04 -9.47
C LEU A 44 -6.58 -0.18 -8.32
N ASP A 45 -7.90 -0.02 -8.25
CA ASP A 45 -8.53 0.44 -7.01
C ASP A 45 -8.60 -0.70 -5.97
N ARG A 46 -8.95 -0.33 -4.73
CA ARG A 46 -9.02 -1.28 -3.62
C ARG A 46 -9.98 -2.46 -3.87
N VAL A 47 -11.12 -2.21 -4.52
CA VAL A 47 -12.12 -3.26 -4.76
C VAL A 47 -11.56 -4.30 -5.73
N HIS A 48 -10.89 -3.85 -6.78
CA HIS A 48 -10.23 -4.72 -7.74
C HIS A 48 -9.06 -5.49 -7.10
N VAL A 49 -8.31 -4.88 -6.17
CA VAL A 49 -7.27 -5.60 -5.41
C VAL A 49 -7.86 -6.74 -4.56
N ILE A 50 -8.98 -6.50 -3.88
CA ILE A 50 -9.66 -7.53 -3.07
C ILE A 50 -10.15 -8.67 -3.98
N ALA A 51 -10.76 -8.33 -5.12
CA ALA A 51 -11.24 -9.32 -6.09
C ALA A 51 -10.09 -10.18 -6.67
N ALA A 52 -8.93 -9.57 -6.94
CA ALA A 52 -7.75 -10.23 -7.49
C ALA A 52 -6.99 -11.11 -6.49
N GLY A 53 -7.45 -11.25 -5.23
CA GLY A 53 -6.72 -11.98 -4.18
C GLY A 53 -6.37 -13.43 -4.52
N GLY A 54 -7.14 -14.08 -5.40
CA GLY A 54 -6.86 -15.43 -5.88
C GLY A 54 -5.95 -15.53 -7.10
N ASP A 55 -5.61 -14.40 -7.71
CA ASP A 55 -4.80 -14.37 -8.92
C ASP A 55 -3.31 -14.41 -8.57
N THR A 56 -2.50 -14.81 -9.55
CA THR A 56 -1.04 -14.70 -9.43
C THR A 56 -0.62 -13.25 -9.63
N ALA A 57 0.19 -12.72 -8.70
CA ALA A 57 0.67 -11.35 -8.78
C ALA A 57 1.67 -11.22 -9.96
N PRO A 58 1.42 -10.32 -10.94
CA PRO A 58 2.32 -10.13 -12.06
C PRO A 58 3.62 -9.46 -11.60
N PRO A 59 4.79 -9.82 -12.16
CA PRO A 59 6.07 -9.18 -11.79
C PRO A 59 6.06 -7.65 -11.92
N SER A 60 5.31 -7.12 -12.91
CA SER A 60 5.13 -5.69 -13.14
C SER A 60 4.44 -4.95 -11.99
N ALA A 61 3.68 -5.65 -11.15
CA ALA A 61 3.08 -5.09 -9.93
C ALA A 61 3.92 -5.40 -8.69
N VAL A 62 4.61 -6.55 -8.64
CA VAL A 62 5.39 -7.00 -7.48
C VAL A 62 6.58 -6.09 -7.20
N GLU A 63 7.39 -5.76 -8.22
CA GLU A 63 8.59 -4.93 -8.03
C GLU A 63 8.25 -3.51 -7.53
N PRO A 64 7.30 -2.76 -8.15
CA PRO A 64 6.91 -1.46 -7.64
C PRO A 64 6.25 -1.56 -6.25
N PHE A 65 5.45 -2.60 -6.01
CA PHE A 65 4.81 -2.79 -4.71
C PHE A 65 5.82 -2.95 -3.58
N GLU A 66 6.84 -3.80 -3.74
CA GLU A 66 7.88 -3.98 -2.71
C GLU A 66 8.65 -2.68 -2.45
N ALA A 67 8.93 -1.88 -3.49
CA ALA A 67 9.55 -0.56 -3.32
C ALA A 67 8.67 0.41 -2.52
N LEU A 68 7.35 0.39 -2.74
CA LEU A 68 6.39 1.19 -1.98
C LEU A 68 6.27 0.73 -0.53
N ILE A 69 6.32 -0.58 -0.29
CA ILE A 69 6.34 -1.16 1.07
C ILE A 69 7.60 -0.73 1.80
N GLU A 70 8.77 -0.77 1.18
CA GLU A 70 10.03 -0.35 1.81
C GLU A 70 9.97 1.12 2.24
N ARG A 71 9.50 2.01 1.36
CA ARG A 71 9.24 3.42 1.71
C ARG A 71 8.34 3.55 2.94
N ARG A 72 7.27 2.77 2.98
CA ARG A 72 6.32 2.79 4.09
C ARG A 72 6.92 2.25 5.38
N LEU A 73 7.77 1.23 5.33
CA LEU A 73 8.50 0.69 6.48
C LEU A 73 9.49 1.72 7.04
N GLN A 74 10.05 2.59 6.21
CA GLN A 74 10.88 3.74 6.63
C GLN A 74 10.06 4.92 7.19
N HIS A 75 8.85 4.68 7.69
CA HIS A 75 7.91 5.67 8.25
C HIS A 75 7.49 6.79 7.29
N GLU A 76 7.68 6.64 5.98
CA GLU A 76 7.16 7.64 5.03
C GLU A 76 5.62 7.70 5.11
N PRO A 77 5.00 8.89 5.24
CA PRO A 77 3.56 9.02 5.31
C PRO A 77 2.86 8.42 4.10
N LEU A 78 1.84 7.57 4.33
CA LEU A 78 1.09 6.91 3.27
C LEU A 78 0.57 7.89 2.22
N ALA A 79 0.04 9.04 2.64
CA ALA A 79 -0.50 10.05 1.74
C ALA A 79 0.56 10.61 0.77
N TYR A 80 1.83 10.73 1.20
CA TYR A 80 2.92 11.15 0.31
C TYR A 80 3.30 10.05 -0.67
N ILE A 81 3.27 8.78 -0.24
CA ILE A 81 3.50 7.64 -1.14
C ILE A 81 2.39 7.57 -2.20
N LEU A 82 1.14 7.79 -1.81
CA LEU A 82 -0.02 7.84 -2.72
C LEU A 82 -0.09 9.13 -3.55
N GLY A 83 0.66 10.17 -3.16
CA GLY A 83 0.64 11.51 -3.76
C GLY A 83 -0.67 12.28 -3.58
N LYS A 84 -1.63 11.73 -2.84
CA LYS A 84 -2.97 12.30 -2.70
C LYS A 84 -3.64 11.97 -1.36
N ARG A 85 -4.59 12.82 -0.95
CA ARG A 85 -5.43 12.65 0.23
C ARG A 85 -6.85 13.14 -0.07
N GLU A 86 -7.85 12.33 0.29
CA GLU A 86 -9.24 12.77 0.31
C GLU A 86 -9.54 13.52 1.62
N PHE A 87 -10.20 14.67 1.51
CA PHE A 87 -10.61 15.50 2.64
C PHE A 87 -11.86 16.30 2.27
N PHE A 88 -12.92 16.20 3.09
CA PHE A 88 -14.25 16.79 2.82
C PHE A 88 -14.79 16.52 1.40
N GLY A 89 -14.62 15.30 0.90
CA GLY A 89 -15.10 14.88 -0.43
C GLY A 89 -14.30 15.45 -1.61
N MET A 90 -13.18 16.12 -1.35
CA MET A 90 -12.24 16.60 -2.36
C MET A 90 -10.94 15.81 -2.30
N THR A 91 -10.29 15.61 -3.44
CA THR A 91 -8.95 14.99 -3.51
C THR A 91 -7.90 16.09 -3.66
N PHE A 92 -6.92 16.09 -2.76
CA PHE A 92 -5.78 17.00 -2.79
C PHE A 92 -4.52 16.25 -3.16
N GLU A 93 -3.68 16.85 -4.01
CA GLU A 93 -2.31 16.41 -4.21
C GLU A 93 -1.48 16.77 -2.97
N VAL A 94 -0.67 15.82 -2.49
CA VAL A 94 0.17 16.01 -1.31
C VAL A 94 1.55 15.40 -1.54
N GLY A 95 2.55 15.94 -0.86
CA GLY A 95 3.92 15.44 -0.93
C GLY A 95 4.82 16.03 0.16
N PRO A 96 6.12 15.70 0.12
CA PRO A 96 7.09 16.20 1.09
C PRO A 96 7.05 17.74 1.20
N GLY A 97 6.93 18.24 2.43
CA GLY A 97 6.91 19.68 2.72
C GLY A 97 5.52 20.31 2.85
N CYS A 98 4.43 19.59 2.59
CA CYS A 98 3.07 20.05 2.85
C CYS A 98 2.43 19.31 4.04
N LEU A 99 1.55 19.95 4.80
CA LEU A 99 0.80 19.27 5.85
C LEU A 99 -0.32 18.42 5.23
N VAL A 100 -0.39 17.13 5.58
CA VAL A 100 -1.47 16.24 5.14
C VAL A 100 -2.79 16.65 5.82
N PRO A 101 -3.86 16.97 5.08
CA PRO A 101 -5.19 17.23 5.65
C PRO A 101 -5.71 16.03 6.44
N ARG A 102 -6.21 16.27 7.65
CA ARG A 102 -6.63 15.24 8.62
C ARG A 102 -8.13 15.01 8.60
#